data_AF-A0A347TK02-F1
#
_entry.id   AF-A0A347TK02-F1
#
_cell.length_a   1.000
_cell.length_b   1.000
_cell.length_c   1.000
_cell.angle_alpha   90.00
_cell.angle_beta   90.00
_cell.angle_gamma   90.00
#
_symmetry.space_group_name_H-M   'P 1'
#
loop_
_entity.id
_entity.type
_entity.pdbx_description
1 polymer ?
#
loop_
_entity_poly.entity_id
_entity_poly.type
_entity_poly.pdbx_seq_one_letter_code
_entity_poly.pdbx_strand_id
1 'polypeptide(L)'
;MSNNILFENFIKYGIDEELSKKLVGLGLTVSKCKVLSQNDLKNKYKLNENEISIVKTSTKRQPIDEKVVDILLKNSNYICNVCKGEKSHSFIIHHIEEYEKSQDNSYDNLIVLCPSDHDLAHKQGVSLTNKISKPQLRKLKTEWEEEVRKKNEIKASENINIRDEVVDFVNIQRLEELALLTFKEIPDTYVTPSLKNKKILNNDGLFDEEYVRKNLSSSPMLFSYINAGEGIHYLELLRKIAKKKNFIDIRSFFKIRSINKKQINGQYVFFTGGFYSRSVGLSLKGNEPLVIFHYKKQNIRIECKIDSQYALSQSALGRLGVKTVYSIYGVVKNTFKDKDNIWVISISPYIVGFPDEYSRIGSFYSNYEFDEEPFFEDIELENSSFDIDEWLQEIKEKS
;
A
#
# COMPACT_ATOMS: atom_id res chain seq x y z
N MET A 1 41.50 -4.77 30.09
CA MET A 1 41.29 -5.24 28.71
C MET A 1 42.57 -5.89 28.24
N SER A 2 42.51 -7.08 27.65
CA SER A 2 43.71 -7.72 27.09
C SER A 2 44.19 -6.95 25.85
N ASN A 3 45.51 -6.89 25.63
CA ASN A 3 46.11 -6.24 24.47
C ASN A 3 45.58 -6.81 23.14
N ASN A 4 45.15 -8.08 23.14
CA ASN A 4 44.58 -8.75 21.98
C ASN A 4 43.23 -8.13 21.55
N ILE A 5 42.36 -7.76 22.50
CA ILE A 5 41.06 -7.12 22.22
C ILE A 5 41.27 -5.71 21.64
N LEU A 6 42.27 -4.98 22.11
CA LEU A 6 42.59 -3.65 21.60
C LEU A 6 43.13 -3.71 20.17
N PHE A 7 43.98 -4.70 19.89
CA PHE A 7 44.51 -4.96 18.55
C PHE A 7 43.39 -5.28 17.55
N GLU A 8 42.53 -6.25 17.87
CA GLU A 8 41.39 -6.60 16.99
C GLU A 8 40.45 -5.42 16.73
N ASN A 9 40.25 -4.54 17.71
CA ASN A 9 39.46 -3.34 17.51
C ASN A 9 40.08 -2.39 16.49
N PHE A 10 41.40 -2.18 16.47
CA PHE A 10 42.00 -1.31 15.45
C PHE A 10 41.90 -1.92 14.05
N ILE A 11 42.09 -3.23 13.92
CA ILE A 11 41.90 -3.95 12.65
C ILE A 11 40.47 -3.76 12.10
N LYS A 12 39.43 -3.83 12.96
CA LYS A 12 38.03 -3.61 12.56
C LYS A 12 37.77 -2.20 12.01
N TYR A 13 38.54 -1.21 12.44
CA TYR A 13 38.46 0.15 11.91
C TYR A 13 39.32 0.34 10.64
N GLY A 14 39.83 -0.75 10.04
CA GLY A 14 40.59 -0.72 8.80
C GLY A 14 42.01 -0.20 8.96
N ILE A 15 42.58 -0.27 10.16
CA ILE A 15 43.98 0.05 10.41
C ILE A 15 44.80 -1.24 10.22
N ASP A 16 45.92 -1.15 9.52
CA ASP A 16 46.77 -2.30 9.25
C ASP A 16 47.40 -2.90 10.53
N GLU A 17 47.94 -4.11 10.41
CA GLU A 17 48.49 -4.87 11.53
C GLU A 17 49.69 -4.18 12.20
N GLU A 18 50.55 -3.51 11.43
CA GLU A 18 51.76 -2.88 11.94
C GLU A 18 51.41 -1.66 12.79
N LEU A 19 50.57 -0.78 12.25
CA LEU A 19 50.09 0.40 12.96
C LEU A 19 49.22 0.01 14.16
N SER A 20 48.39 -1.03 14.05
CA SER A 20 47.58 -1.53 15.16
C SER A 20 48.43 -2.01 16.34
N LYS A 21 49.51 -2.77 16.08
CA LYS A 21 50.46 -3.19 17.14
C LYS A 21 51.13 -1.99 17.80
N LYS A 22 51.55 -1.00 17.02
CA LYS A 22 52.16 0.23 17.52
C LYS A 22 51.21 1.01 18.43
N LEU A 23 49.95 1.19 18.03
CA LEU A 23 48.95 1.92 18.81
C LEU A 23 48.64 1.22 20.15
N VAL A 24 48.54 -0.10 20.15
CA VAL A 24 48.37 -0.89 21.38
C VAL A 24 49.59 -0.75 22.29
N GLY A 25 50.80 -0.81 21.73
CA GLY A 25 52.06 -0.59 22.47
C GLY A 25 52.15 0.79 23.12
N LEU A 26 51.51 1.80 22.53
CA LEU A 26 51.40 3.16 23.07
C LEU A 26 50.27 3.34 24.10
N GLY A 27 49.54 2.28 24.44
CA GLY A 27 48.40 2.35 25.38
C GLY A 27 47.20 3.14 24.84
N LEU A 28 47.12 3.29 23.51
CA LEU A 28 46.01 3.93 22.82
C LEU A 28 44.87 2.93 22.62
N THR A 29 43.65 3.46 22.67
CA THR A 29 42.42 2.75 22.32
C THR A 29 41.73 3.54 21.21
N VAL A 30 40.87 2.88 20.42
CA VAL A 30 40.08 3.58 19.38
C VAL A 30 39.33 4.79 19.97
N SER A 31 38.73 4.65 21.16
CA SER A 31 38.03 5.75 21.84
C SER A 31 38.97 6.90 22.21
N LYS A 32 40.19 6.62 22.70
CA LYS A 32 41.20 7.66 22.94
C LYS A 32 41.61 8.36 21.64
N CYS A 33 41.83 7.59 20.57
CA CYS A 33 42.20 8.14 19.26
C CYS A 33 41.13 9.06 18.68
N LYS A 34 39.83 8.78 18.93
CA LYS A 34 38.73 9.67 18.53
C LYS A 34 38.79 11.03 19.23
N VAL A 35 39.04 11.05 20.54
CA VAL A 35 38.98 12.26 21.39
C VAL A 35 40.26 13.10 21.32
N LEU A 36 41.45 12.47 21.25
CA LEU A 36 42.73 13.18 21.26
C LEU A 36 42.89 14.08 20.03
N SER A 37 43.45 15.27 20.20
CA SER A 37 43.77 16.15 19.07
C SER A 37 44.88 15.55 18.19
N GLN A 38 44.98 15.98 16.92
CA GLN A 38 46.12 15.59 16.08
C GLN A 38 47.46 16.02 16.71
N ASN A 39 47.49 17.17 17.40
CA ASN A 39 48.66 17.65 18.13
C ASN A 39 49.04 16.74 19.31
N ASP A 40 48.07 16.21 20.05
CA ASP A 40 48.37 15.26 21.13
C ASP A 40 48.92 13.94 20.59
N LEU A 41 48.35 13.42 19.51
CA LEU A 41 48.83 12.21 18.84
C LEU A 41 50.26 12.38 18.32
N LYS A 42 50.60 13.56 17.77
CA LYS A 42 51.95 13.89 17.32
C LYS A 42 52.93 14.08 18.49
N ASN A 43 52.56 14.91 19.47
CA ASN A 43 53.51 15.39 20.47
C ASN A 43 53.69 14.41 21.63
N LYS A 44 52.60 13.80 22.14
CA LYS A 44 52.62 12.88 23.28
C LYS A 44 52.86 11.44 22.86
N TYR A 45 52.28 11.02 21.74
CA TYR A 45 52.34 9.63 21.26
C TYR A 45 53.32 9.41 20.09
N LYS A 46 53.98 10.48 19.62
CA LYS A 46 55.03 10.44 18.59
C LYS A 46 54.61 9.73 17.30
N LEU A 47 53.34 9.86 16.93
CA LEU A 47 52.83 9.40 15.65
C LEU A 47 53.21 10.40 14.54
N ASN A 48 53.53 9.89 13.35
CA ASN A 48 53.81 10.73 12.20
C ASN A 48 52.50 11.21 11.54
N GLU A 49 52.59 12.17 10.60
CA GLU A 49 51.39 12.78 10.00
C GLU A 49 50.54 11.79 9.19
N ASN A 50 51.18 10.84 8.49
CA ASN A 50 50.47 9.79 7.75
C ASN A 50 49.71 8.86 8.70
N GLU A 51 50.35 8.41 9.78
CA GLU A 51 49.73 7.56 10.81
C GLU A 51 48.54 8.28 11.47
N ILE A 52 48.69 9.57 11.79
CA ILE A 52 47.61 10.38 12.38
C ILE A 52 46.43 10.50 11.42
N SER A 53 46.70 10.72 10.14
CA SER A 53 45.68 10.82 9.10
C SER A 53 44.90 9.52 8.95
N ILE A 54 45.61 8.38 8.91
CA ILE A 54 44.99 7.04 8.85
C ILE A 54 44.11 6.83 10.09
N VAL A 55 44.66 7.02 11.29
CA VAL A 55 43.92 6.82 12.55
C VAL A 55 42.68 7.71 12.61
N LYS A 56 42.78 8.99 12.26
CA LYS A 56 41.65 9.92 12.34
C LYS A 56 40.57 9.62 11.31
N THR A 57 40.95 9.26 10.10
CA THR A 57 40.00 8.88 9.05
C THR A 57 39.31 7.57 9.40
N SER A 58 40.08 6.55 9.77
CA SER A 58 39.59 5.22 10.13
C SER A 58 38.67 5.23 11.35
N THR A 59 39.01 6.01 12.39
CA THR A 59 38.23 6.04 13.64
C THR A 59 37.01 6.95 13.60
N LYS A 60 36.75 7.67 12.50
CA LYS A 60 35.58 8.52 12.35
C LYS A 60 34.33 7.66 12.17
N ARG A 61 33.29 7.92 12.98
CA ARG A 61 31.98 7.25 12.84
C ARG A 61 31.38 7.59 11.47
N GLN A 62 31.06 6.57 10.70
CA GLN A 62 30.35 6.76 9.43
C GLN A 62 28.88 7.11 9.72
N PRO A 63 28.30 8.08 9.00
CA PRO A 63 26.87 8.34 9.09
C PRO A 63 26.06 7.12 8.67
N ILE A 64 24.85 7.00 9.19
CA ILE A 64 23.88 6.02 8.68
C ILE A 64 23.39 6.56 7.32
N ASP A 65 23.30 5.69 6.32
CA ASP A 65 22.75 6.04 5.00
C ASP A 65 21.30 6.55 5.15
N GLU A 66 20.99 7.68 4.51
CA GLU A 66 19.68 8.33 4.58
C GLU A 66 18.55 7.40 4.13
N LYS A 67 18.77 6.54 3.13
CA LYS A 67 17.76 5.56 2.68
C LYS A 67 17.46 4.54 3.77
N VAL A 68 18.47 4.11 4.52
CA VAL A 68 18.29 3.17 5.63
C VAL A 68 17.50 3.84 6.76
N VAL A 69 17.81 5.11 7.06
CA VAL A 69 17.06 5.92 8.01
C VAL A 69 15.59 6.05 7.60
N ASP A 70 15.32 6.43 6.35
CA ASP A 70 13.96 6.60 5.84
C ASP A 70 13.14 5.32 5.91
N ILE A 71 13.72 4.19 5.50
CA ILE A 71 13.05 2.88 5.55
C ILE A 71 12.75 2.50 7.00
N LEU A 72 13.72 2.67 7.91
CA LEU A 72 13.55 2.38 9.33
C LEU A 72 12.43 3.22 9.96
N LEU A 73 12.44 4.53 9.73
CA LEU A 73 11.44 5.42 10.31
C LEU A 73 10.04 5.16 9.75
N LYS A 74 9.91 4.90 8.44
CA LYS A 74 8.63 4.52 7.82
C LYS A 74 8.10 3.20 8.37
N ASN A 75 8.94 2.17 8.47
CA ASN A 75 8.52 0.85 8.95
C ASN A 75 8.17 0.86 10.45
N SER A 76 8.76 1.76 11.24
CA SER A 76 8.37 1.99 12.64
C SER A 76 7.26 3.03 12.83
N ASN A 77 6.75 3.64 11.74
CA ASN A 77 5.78 4.74 11.75
C ASN A 77 6.22 5.91 12.66
N TYR A 78 7.52 6.24 12.65
CA TYR A 78 8.11 7.31 13.48
C TYR A 78 7.84 7.16 14.99
N ILE A 79 7.67 5.93 15.48
CA ILE A 79 7.31 5.63 16.86
C ILE A 79 8.27 4.58 17.44
N CYS A 80 8.46 4.61 18.77
CA CYS A 80 9.25 3.63 19.50
C CYS A 80 8.75 2.19 19.26
N ASN A 81 9.64 1.30 18.83
CA ASN A 81 9.36 -0.13 18.62
C ASN A 81 9.02 -0.89 19.93
N VAL A 82 9.29 -0.31 21.11
CA VAL A 82 9.06 -0.95 22.42
C VAL A 82 7.73 -0.50 23.04
N CYS A 83 7.60 0.78 23.41
CA CYS A 83 6.39 1.29 24.06
C CYS A 83 5.33 1.82 23.09
N LYS A 84 5.58 1.80 21.78
CA LYS A 84 4.61 2.21 20.76
C LYS A 84 4.07 3.64 20.97
N GLY A 85 4.89 4.50 21.57
CA GLY A 85 4.59 5.92 21.81
C GLY A 85 3.92 6.22 23.17
N GLU A 86 3.68 5.21 24.00
CA GLU A 86 3.02 5.40 25.31
C GLU A 86 3.87 6.19 26.32
N LYS A 87 5.20 6.04 26.29
CA LYS A 87 6.11 6.69 27.25
C LYS A 87 6.58 8.07 26.80
N SER A 88 6.70 8.27 25.49
CA SER A 88 7.13 9.53 24.88
C SER A 88 6.86 9.51 23.37
N HIS A 89 6.58 10.68 22.82
CA HIS A 89 6.42 10.91 21.37
C HIS A 89 7.74 11.23 20.66
N SER A 90 8.84 11.47 21.39
CA SER A 90 10.17 11.63 20.80
C SER A 90 10.85 10.28 20.55
N PHE A 91 11.67 10.22 19.52
CA PHE A 91 12.38 8.99 19.11
C PHE A 91 13.84 9.25 18.76
N ILE A 92 14.65 8.20 18.86
CA ILE A 92 16.08 8.15 18.56
C ILE A 92 16.35 6.82 17.85
N ILE A 93 17.26 6.82 16.88
CA ILE A 93 17.75 5.61 16.23
C ILE A 93 18.85 5.00 17.10
N HIS A 94 18.64 3.76 17.54
CA HIS A 94 19.54 3.01 18.38
C HIS A 94 20.15 1.82 17.63
N HIS A 95 21.43 1.56 17.85
CA HIS A 95 22.12 0.38 17.36
C HIS A 95 21.94 -0.79 18.34
N ILE A 96 21.27 -1.88 17.91
CA ILE A 96 21.02 -3.08 18.72
C ILE A 96 22.34 -3.71 19.19
N GLU A 97 23.28 -3.90 18.27
CA GLU A 97 24.69 -4.13 18.56
C GLU A 97 25.44 -2.80 18.48
N GLU A 98 26.09 -2.41 19.57
CA GLU A 98 26.78 -1.13 19.69
C GLU A 98 27.70 -0.89 18.50
N TYR A 99 27.54 0.27 17.86
CA TYR A 99 28.34 0.64 16.68
C TYR A 99 29.84 0.52 16.96
N GLU A 100 30.31 0.85 18.16
CA GLU A 100 31.73 0.75 18.51
C GLU A 100 32.30 -0.68 18.38
N LYS A 101 31.44 -1.72 18.49
CA LYS A 101 31.81 -3.13 18.42
C LYS A 101 31.61 -3.73 17.02
N SER A 102 30.54 -3.33 16.32
CA SER A 102 30.13 -3.92 15.05
C SER A 102 30.45 -3.07 13.82
N GLN A 103 30.56 -1.75 13.97
CA GLN A 103 30.55 -0.77 12.86
C GLN A 103 29.36 -0.93 11.90
N ASP A 104 28.29 -1.58 12.36
CA ASP A 104 27.18 -2.01 11.52
C ASP A 104 26.04 -0.98 11.53
N ASN A 105 25.89 -0.25 10.42
CA ASN A 105 24.80 0.68 10.15
C ASN A 105 23.68 0.04 9.30
N SER A 106 23.67 -1.29 9.13
CA SER A 106 22.62 -1.97 8.39
C SER A 106 21.27 -1.85 9.10
N TYR A 107 20.20 -1.90 8.32
CA TYR A 107 18.82 -1.85 8.80
C TYR A 107 18.54 -2.84 9.93
N ASP A 108 19.10 -4.05 9.86
CA ASP A 108 18.88 -5.12 10.84
C ASP A 108 19.53 -4.84 12.19
N ASN A 109 20.52 -3.94 12.23
CA ASN A 109 21.17 -3.52 13.47
C ASN A 109 20.57 -2.24 14.06
N LEU A 110 19.58 -1.63 13.41
CA LEU A 110 18.98 -0.38 13.87
C LEU A 110 17.57 -0.60 14.41
N ILE A 111 17.17 0.19 15.39
CA ILE A 111 15.82 0.19 15.95
C ILE A 111 15.44 1.61 16.40
N VAL A 112 14.15 1.96 16.33
CA VAL A 112 13.64 3.24 16.80
C VAL A 112 13.18 3.11 18.24
N LEU A 113 13.76 3.89 19.15
CA LEU A 113 13.43 3.90 20.58
C LEU A 113 13.07 5.31 21.03
N CYS A 114 12.17 5.43 22.02
CA CYS A 114 12.03 6.68 22.75
C CYS A 114 13.18 6.84 23.76
N PRO A 115 13.48 8.05 24.26
CA PRO A 115 14.55 8.26 25.23
C PRO A 115 14.45 7.35 26.46
N SER A 116 13.24 7.12 26.97
CA SER A 116 13.01 6.27 28.14
C SER A 116 13.37 4.80 27.90
N ASP A 117 13.01 4.24 26.74
CA ASP A 117 13.34 2.85 26.40
C ASP A 117 14.79 2.70 25.93
N HIS A 118 15.35 3.74 25.31
CA HIS A 118 16.76 3.83 24.97
C HIS A 118 17.66 3.70 26.21
N ASP A 119 17.32 4.40 27.29
CA ASP A 119 18.07 4.32 28.55
C ASP A 119 18.00 2.91 29.17
N LEU A 120 16.84 2.25 29.08
CA LEU A 120 16.68 0.85 29.52
C LEU A 120 17.53 -0.13 28.70
N ALA A 121 17.74 0.14 27.41
CA ALA A 121 18.61 -0.66 26.55
C ALA A 121 20.11 -0.43 26.88
N HIS A 122 20.49 0.79 27.25
CA HIS A 122 21.87 1.17 27.59
C HIS A 122 22.28 0.90 29.04
N LYS A 123 21.35 0.64 29.97
CA LYS A 123 21.67 0.38 31.38
C LYS A 123 22.79 -0.67 31.55
N GLN A 124 23.81 -0.29 32.31
CA GLN A 124 24.90 -1.16 32.78
C GLN A 124 24.86 -1.20 34.33
N GLY A 125 24.88 -2.40 34.94
CA GLY A 125 25.02 -2.58 36.40
C GLY A 125 24.02 -3.54 37.06
N VAL A 126 24.27 -3.84 38.34
CA VAL A 126 23.43 -4.69 39.21
C VAL A 126 22.27 -3.85 39.77
N SER A 127 21.30 -3.54 38.92
CA SER A 127 20.03 -2.93 39.34
C SER A 127 18.97 -4.02 39.51
N LEU A 128 18.07 -3.87 40.47
CA LEU A 128 16.88 -4.73 40.65
C LEU A 128 15.91 -4.69 39.45
N THR A 129 16.09 -3.75 38.51
CA THR A 129 15.23 -3.58 37.33
C THR A 129 15.83 -4.24 36.08
N ASN A 130 15.00 -5.00 35.36
CA ASN A 130 15.43 -5.73 34.17
C ASN A 130 15.81 -4.79 33.01
N LYS A 131 16.90 -5.14 32.32
CA LYS A 131 17.32 -4.52 31.05
C LYS A 131 16.55 -5.12 29.87
N ILE A 132 16.32 -4.31 28.83
CA ILE A 132 15.89 -4.84 27.53
C ILE A 132 17.10 -5.42 26.81
N SER A 133 17.07 -6.73 26.58
CA SER A 133 18.15 -7.46 25.91
C SER A 133 18.11 -7.26 24.39
N LYS A 134 19.26 -7.47 23.72
CA LYS A 134 19.35 -7.39 22.25
C LYS A 134 18.37 -8.34 21.52
N PRO A 135 18.18 -9.60 21.96
CA PRO A 135 17.17 -10.47 21.37
C PRO A 135 15.74 -9.93 21.52
N GLN A 136 15.42 -9.31 22.67
CA GLN A 136 14.11 -8.67 22.86
C GLN A 136 13.93 -7.47 21.92
N LEU A 137 14.95 -6.63 21.73
CA LEU A 137 14.89 -5.52 20.78
C LEU A 137 14.64 -6.01 19.36
N ARG A 138 15.34 -7.06 18.91
CA ARG A 138 15.12 -7.66 17.58
C ARG A 138 13.70 -8.17 17.42
N LYS A 139 13.18 -8.87 18.43
CA LYS A 139 11.81 -9.40 18.44
C LYS A 139 10.78 -8.27 18.36
N LEU A 140 10.90 -7.27 19.23
CA LEU A 140 9.98 -6.13 19.30
C LEU A 140 10.00 -5.29 18.01
N LYS A 141 11.18 -5.11 17.40
CA LYS A 141 11.32 -4.47 16.08
C LYS A 141 10.48 -5.19 15.03
N THR A 142 10.69 -6.50 14.88
CA THR A 142 9.97 -7.31 13.87
C THR A 142 8.46 -7.33 14.13
N GLU A 143 8.05 -7.50 15.39
CA GLU A 143 6.63 -7.50 15.75
C GLU A 143 5.95 -6.17 15.44
N TRP A 144 6.61 -5.05 15.77
CA TRP A 144 6.05 -3.72 15.51
C TRP A 144 6.00 -3.39 14.02
N GLU A 145 7.06 -3.65 13.27
CA GLU A 145 7.09 -3.38 11.82
C GLU A 145 6.00 -4.16 11.08
N GLU A 146 5.74 -5.41 11.49
CA GLU A 146 4.64 -6.20 10.94
C GLU A 146 3.26 -5.64 11.34
N GLU A 147 3.11 -5.14 12.56
CA GLU A 147 1.89 -4.47 13.01
C GLU A 147 1.64 -3.17 12.23
N VAL A 148 2.68 -2.34 12.03
CA VAL A 148 2.63 -1.12 11.22
C VAL A 148 2.27 -1.44 9.77
N ARG A 149 2.89 -2.46 9.17
CA ARG A 149 2.57 -2.90 7.81
C ARG A 149 1.08 -3.24 7.68
N LYS A 150 0.56 -4.07 8.59
CA LYS A 150 -0.87 -4.43 8.62
C LYS A 150 -1.77 -3.22 8.82
N LYS A 151 -1.43 -2.32 9.74
CA LYS A 151 -2.22 -1.10 9.99
C LYS A 151 -2.21 -0.15 8.79
N ASN A 152 -1.08 -0.03 8.11
CA ASN A 152 -0.96 0.79 6.91
C ASN A 152 -1.74 0.18 5.75
N GLU A 153 -1.73 -1.15 5.62
CA GLU A 153 -2.58 -1.87 4.65
C GLU A 153 -4.08 -1.67 4.95
N ILE A 154 -4.49 -1.74 6.22
CA ILE A 154 -5.87 -1.45 6.64
C ILE A 154 -6.23 0.01 6.40
N LYS A 155 -5.37 0.97 6.76
CA LYS A 155 -5.62 2.39 6.49
C LYS A 155 -5.66 2.70 5.00
N ALA A 156 -4.83 2.05 4.20
CA ALA A 156 -4.85 2.17 2.74
C ALA A 156 -6.10 1.53 2.15
N SER A 157 -6.64 0.47 2.77
CA SER A 157 -7.91 -0.13 2.34
C SER A 157 -9.12 0.70 2.78
N GLU A 158 -9.05 1.40 3.93
CA GLU A 158 -10.05 2.37 4.41
C GLU A 158 -10.06 3.68 3.59
N ASN A 159 -8.91 4.11 3.08
CA ASN A 159 -8.78 5.27 2.19
C ASN A 159 -9.10 4.86 0.75
N ILE A 160 -10.39 4.82 0.41
CA ILE A 160 -10.84 4.69 -0.97
C ILE A 160 -10.27 5.87 -1.78
N ASN A 161 -9.27 5.58 -2.63
CA ASN A 161 -8.54 6.52 -3.47
C ASN A 161 -9.32 6.75 -4.78
N ILE A 162 -10.52 7.30 -4.64
CA ILE A 162 -11.36 7.77 -5.74
C ILE A 162 -11.90 9.15 -5.36
N ARG A 163 -11.79 10.09 -6.30
CA ARG A 163 -12.34 11.43 -6.15
C ARG A 163 -13.85 11.42 -6.17
N ASP A 164 -14.46 12.15 -5.22
CA ASP A 164 -15.90 12.31 -5.10
C ASP A 164 -16.54 12.85 -6.40
N GLU A 165 -15.82 13.69 -7.14
CA GLU A 165 -16.34 14.33 -8.35
C GLU A 165 -16.16 13.51 -9.64
N VAL A 166 -15.45 12.38 -9.60
CA VAL A 166 -15.03 11.66 -10.82
C VAL A 166 -15.20 10.14 -10.67
N VAL A 167 -16.40 9.75 -10.29
CA VAL A 167 -16.86 8.36 -10.39
C VAL A 167 -17.45 8.15 -11.79
N ASP A 168 -16.91 7.19 -12.53
CA ASP A 168 -17.30 6.94 -13.93
C ASP A 168 -18.31 5.81 -14.05
N PHE A 169 -18.22 4.81 -13.17
CA PHE A 169 -19.09 3.65 -13.16
C PHE A 169 -19.31 3.16 -11.74
N VAL A 170 -20.55 2.73 -11.48
CA VAL A 170 -20.96 2.06 -10.24
C VAL A 170 -21.78 0.83 -10.59
N ASN A 171 -21.43 -0.29 -10.00
CA ASN A 171 -22.25 -1.48 -10.00
C ASN A 171 -23.21 -1.43 -8.80
N ILE A 172 -24.35 -0.77 -9.00
CA ILE A 172 -25.34 -0.47 -7.95
C ILE A 172 -25.76 -1.74 -7.23
N GLN A 173 -26.23 -2.73 -7.98
CA GLN A 173 -26.71 -4.01 -7.44
C GLN A 173 -25.66 -4.69 -6.57
N ARG A 174 -24.43 -4.83 -7.08
CA ARG A 174 -23.36 -5.53 -6.34
C ARG A 174 -22.90 -4.77 -5.10
N LEU A 175 -22.95 -3.45 -5.13
CA LEU A 175 -22.55 -2.64 -4.00
C LEU A 175 -23.62 -2.62 -2.90
N GLU A 176 -24.90 -2.56 -3.27
CA GLU A 176 -26.03 -2.71 -2.35
C GLU A 176 -26.09 -4.11 -1.73
N GLU A 177 -25.87 -5.18 -2.53
CA GLU A 177 -25.70 -6.55 -2.03
C GLU A 177 -24.59 -6.60 -0.97
N LEU A 178 -23.43 -6.02 -1.25
CA LEU A 178 -22.30 -6.00 -0.33
C LEU A 178 -22.60 -5.20 0.95
N ALA A 179 -23.34 -4.09 0.83
CA ALA A 179 -23.82 -3.30 1.96
C ALA A 179 -24.76 -4.12 2.84
N LEU A 180 -25.78 -4.76 2.27
CA LEU A 180 -26.72 -5.62 3.00
C LEU A 180 -26.02 -6.80 3.67
N LEU A 181 -25.06 -7.45 3.00
CA LEU A 181 -24.26 -8.52 3.61
C LEU A 181 -23.40 -8.03 4.78
N THR A 182 -22.95 -6.78 4.72
CA THR A 182 -22.04 -6.19 5.73
C THR A 182 -22.78 -5.58 6.91
N PHE A 183 -23.91 -4.92 6.67
CA PHE A 183 -24.62 -4.09 7.65
C PHE A 183 -26.05 -4.56 7.94
N LYS A 184 -26.62 -5.47 7.14
CA LYS A 184 -28.04 -5.91 7.18
C LYS A 184 -29.07 -4.85 6.75
N GLU A 185 -28.59 -3.67 6.36
CA GLU A 185 -29.36 -2.55 5.81
C GLU A 185 -28.47 -1.76 4.84
N ILE A 186 -29.03 -0.80 4.10
CA ILE A 186 -28.24 0.18 3.34
C ILE A 186 -27.96 1.39 4.25
N PRO A 187 -26.71 1.62 4.70
CA PRO A 187 -26.39 2.75 5.56
C PRO A 187 -26.65 4.10 4.85
N ASP A 188 -27.32 5.02 5.54
CA ASP A 188 -27.52 6.38 5.03
C ASP A 188 -26.18 7.11 4.79
N THR A 189 -26.12 7.92 3.75
CA THR A 189 -24.99 8.81 3.38
C THR A 189 -25.44 10.26 3.51
N TYR A 190 -24.53 11.23 3.35
CA TYR A 190 -24.95 12.64 3.46
C TYR A 190 -25.97 13.03 2.36
N VAL A 191 -25.95 12.38 1.20
CA VAL A 191 -26.87 12.62 0.08
C VAL A 191 -28.17 11.80 0.16
N THR A 192 -28.25 10.78 1.01
CA THR A 192 -29.39 9.87 1.07
C THR A 192 -30.74 10.59 1.26
N PRO A 193 -30.88 11.60 2.14
CA PRO A 193 -32.13 12.35 2.27
C PRO A 193 -32.58 13.01 0.96
N SER A 194 -31.63 13.56 0.20
CA SER A 194 -31.91 14.20 -1.10
C SER A 194 -32.37 13.18 -2.14
N LEU A 195 -31.69 12.04 -2.22
CA LEU A 195 -32.01 10.97 -3.17
C LEU A 195 -33.36 10.31 -2.86
N LYS A 196 -33.68 10.08 -1.58
CA LYS A 196 -35.01 9.61 -1.15
C LYS A 196 -36.11 10.61 -1.52
N ASN A 197 -35.87 11.91 -1.30
CA ASN A 197 -36.85 12.95 -1.64
C ASN A 197 -37.11 13.05 -3.16
N LYS A 198 -36.10 12.73 -3.98
CA LYS A 198 -36.21 12.62 -5.45
C LYS A 198 -36.73 11.26 -5.93
N LYS A 199 -36.99 10.32 -5.01
CA LYS A 199 -37.40 8.92 -5.26
C LYS A 199 -36.39 8.11 -6.09
N ILE A 200 -35.13 8.53 -6.09
CA ILE A 200 -34.03 7.76 -6.71
C ILE A 200 -33.67 6.58 -5.81
N LEU A 201 -33.75 6.79 -4.49
CA LEU A 201 -33.71 5.72 -3.50
C LEU A 201 -35.11 5.52 -2.91
N ASN A 202 -35.47 4.28 -2.62
CA ASN A 202 -36.67 3.95 -1.88
C ASN A 202 -36.49 4.19 -0.37
N ASN A 203 -37.51 3.88 0.45
CA ASN A 203 -37.47 4.10 1.89
C ASN A 203 -36.36 3.30 2.59
N ASP A 204 -36.04 2.12 2.08
CA ASP A 204 -35.00 1.22 2.58
C ASP A 204 -33.59 1.64 2.12
N GLY A 205 -33.48 2.68 1.29
CA GLY A 205 -32.22 3.19 0.77
C GLY A 205 -31.68 2.46 -0.46
N LEU A 206 -32.48 1.56 -1.07
CA LEU A 206 -32.13 0.87 -2.31
C LEU A 206 -32.46 1.71 -3.54
N PHE A 207 -31.69 1.56 -4.61
CA PHE A 207 -31.93 2.21 -5.88
C PHE A 207 -33.24 1.76 -6.54
N ASP A 208 -34.06 2.73 -6.94
CA ASP A 208 -35.29 2.47 -7.69
C ASP A 208 -35.02 2.63 -9.20
N GLU A 209 -34.44 1.58 -9.81
CA GLU A 209 -34.09 1.61 -11.23
C GLU A 209 -35.32 1.81 -12.13
N GLU A 210 -36.46 1.21 -11.78
CA GLU A 210 -37.70 1.35 -12.55
C GLU A 210 -38.17 2.80 -12.56
N TYR A 211 -38.22 3.44 -11.38
CA TYR A 211 -38.58 4.85 -11.27
C TYR A 211 -37.62 5.73 -12.06
N VAL A 212 -36.31 5.52 -11.90
CA VAL A 212 -35.28 6.32 -12.59
C VAL A 212 -35.42 6.16 -14.11
N ARG A 213 -35.53 4.94 -14.63
CA ARG A 213 -35.69 4.69 -16.07
C ARG A 213 -36.97 5.29 -16.64
N LYS A 214 -38.07 5.25 -15.88
CA LYS A 214 -39.38 5.73 -16.33
C LYS A 214 -39.55 7.24 -16.24
N ASN A 215 -38.92 7.90 -15.27
CA ASN A 215 -39.22 9.30 -14.94
C ASN A 215 -38.04 10.25 -15.12
N LEU A 216 -36.79 9.78 -15.03
CA LEU A 216 -35.61 10.64 -15.04
C LEU A 216 -34.72 10.40 -16.27
N SER A 217 -34.48 9.14 -16.61
CA SER A 217 -33.67 8.78 -17.77
C SER A 217 -34.45 8.93 -19.08
N SER A 218 -33.79 9.44 -20.10
CA SER A 218 -34.37 9.64 -21.45
C SER A 218 -33.65 8.83 -22.53
N SER A 219 -32.68 8.00 -22.14
CA SER A 219 -31.88 7.20 -23.07
C SER A 219 -31.53 5.84 -22.46
N PRO A 220 -30.94 4.91 -23.24
CA PRO A 220 -30.46 3.64 -22.68
C PRO A 220 -29.40 3.79 -21.58
N MET A 221 -28.70 4.93 -21.50
CA MET A 221 -27.83 5.24 -20.35
C MET A 221 -28.70 5.59 -19.14
N LEU A 222 -28.57 4.83 -18.05
CA LEU A 222 -29.38 4.95 -16.84
C LEU A 222 -29.30 6.35 -16.24
N PHE A 223 -28.10 6.94 -16.20
CA PHE A 223 -27.84 8.25 -15.61
C PHE A 223 -27.86 9.38 -16.65
N SER A 224 -28.76 9.32 -17.64
CA SER A 224 -28.88 10.34 -18.71
C SER A 224 -29.54 11.66 -18.29
N TYR A 225 -29.58 11.92 -16.99
CA TYR A 225 -30.13 13.12 -16.37
C TYR A 225 -29.06 13.84 -15.54
N ILE A 226 -29.39 15.03 -15.03
CA ILE A 226 -28.50 15.75 -14.13
C ILE A 226 -28.40 14.97 -12.82
N ASN A 227 -27.25 14.32 -12.61
CA ASN A 227 -26.96 13.50 -11.44
C ASN A 227 -27.28 14.28 -10.15
N ALA A 228 -27.96 13.60 -9.22
CA ALA A 228 -28.44 14.15 -7.96
C ALA A 228 -27.50 13.88 -6.78
N GLY A 229 -26.36 13.23 -7.01
CA GLY A 229 -25.39 12.81 -6.00
C GLY A 229 -25.20 11.30 -5.92
N GLU A 230 -25.69 10.50 -6.89
CA GLU A 230 -25.63 9.03 -6.88
C GLU A 230 -24.18 8.52 -6.85
N GLY A 231 -23.28 9.10 -7.63
CA GLY A 231 -21.86 8.73 -7.61
C GLY A 231 -21.25 8.92 -6.22
N ILE A 232 -21.64 9.99 -5.54
CA ILE A 232 -21.16 10.30 -4.19
C ILE A 232 -21.78 9.35 -3.16
N HIS A 233 -23.08 9.06 -3.26
CA HIS A 233 -23.77 8.08 -2.42
C HIS A 233 -23.03 6.75 -2.42
N TYR A 234 -22.77 6.19 -3.60
CA TYR A 234 -22.16 4.89 -3.72
C TYR A 234 -20.67 4.90 -3.34
N LEU A 235 -19.95 5.98 -3.60
CA LEU A 235 -18.58 6.12 -3.13
C LEU A 235 -18.50 6.15 -1.59
N GLU A 236 -19.39 6.90 -0.93
CA GLU A 236 -19.47 6.90 0.53
C GLU A 236 -19.88 5.55 1.10
N LEU A 237 -20.81 4.86 0.42
CA LEU A 237 -21.22 3.51 0.78
C LEU A 237 -20.03 2.54 0.72
N LEU A 238 -19.22 2.60 -0.35
CA LEU A 238 -18.00 1.82 -0.47
C LEU A 238 -16.98 2.16 0.63
N ARG A 239 -16.81 3.45 0.97
CA ARG A 239 -15.95 3.88 2.10
C ARG A 239 -16.44 3.30 3.42
N LYS A 240 -17.74 3.24 3.66
CA LYS A 240 -18.31 2.60 4.87
C LYS A 240 -18.04 1.09 4.87
N ILE A 241 -18.25 0.41 3.74
CA ILE A 241 -17.97 -1.02 3.58
C ILE A 241 -16.48 -1.31 3.85
N ALA A 242 -15.57 -0.48 3.33
CA ALA A 242 -14.13 -0.64 3.49
C ALA A 242 -13.66 -0.55 4.96
N LYS A 243 -14.40 0.13 5.83
CA LYS A 243 -14.16 0.12 7.28
C LYS A 243 -14.49 -1.22 7.95
N LYS A 244 -15.19 -2.13 7.26
CA LYS A 244 -15.60 -3.45 7.76
C LYS A 244 -15.03 -4.62 6.94
N LYS A 245 -14.63 -4.36 5.70
CA LYS A 245 -14.11 -5.35 4.75
C LYS A 245 -12.74 -4.89 4.27
N ASN A 246 -11.76 -5.80 4.29
CA ASN A 246 -10.41 -5.47 3.85
C ASN A 246 -10.30 -5.54 2.33
N PHE A 247 -10.04 -4.40 1.68
CA PHE A 247 -9.70 -4.33 0.26
C PHE A 247 -8.18 -4.40 0.08
N ILE A 248 -7.70 -5.40 -0.64
CA ILE A 248 -6.26 -5.65 -0.80
C ILE A 248 -5.78 -5.09 -2.14
N ASP A 249 -4.63 -4.41 -2.15
CA ASP A 249 -4.01 -3.96 -3.39
C ASP A 249 -3.59 -5.17 -4.22
N ILE A 250 -4.07 -5.27 -5.48
CA ILE A 250 -3.76 -6.40 -6.35
C ILE A 250 -2.26 -6.56 -6.60
N ARG A 251 -1.49 -5.46 -6.54
CA ARG A 251 -0.02 -5.48 -6.71
C ARG A 251 0.67 -6.39 -5.68
N SER A 252 0.07 -6.58 -4.51
CA SER A 252 0.57 -7.52 -3.50
C SER A 252 0.59 -8.99 -3.99
N PHE A 253 -0.25 -9.32 -4.98
CA PHE A 253 -0.36 -10.66 -5.57
C PHE A 253 0.43 -10.85 -6.87
N PHE A 254 1.19 -9.86 -7.33
CA PHE A 254 1.98 -9.97 -8.57
C PHE A 254 3.09 -11.04 -8.51
N LYS A 255 3.33 -11.64 -7.34
CA LYS A 255 4.12 -12.86 -7.23
C LYS A 255 3.32 -14.05 -7.80
N ILE A 256 3.69 -14.55 -8.98
CA ILE A 256 3.04 -15.65 -9.73
C ILE A 256 2.62 -16.85 -8.85
N ARG A 257 3.40 -17.20 -7.83
CA ARG A 257 3.08 -18.29 -6.89
C ARG A 257 1.73 -18.09 -6.15
N SER A 258 1.34 -16.87 -5.85
CA SER A 258 0.07 -16.55 -5.17
C SER A 258 -1.12 -16.71 -6.12
N ILE A 259 -0.95 -16.36 -7.39
CA ILE A 259 -1.98 -16.48 -8.44
C ILE A 259 -2.23 -17.96 -8.77
N ASN A 260 -1.16 -18.76 -8.94
CA ASN A 260 -1.25 -20.19 -9.25
C ASN A 260 -2.11 -20.99 -8.25
N LYS A 261 -2.15 -20.59 -6.98
CA LYS A 261 -2.88 -21.30 -5.92
C LYS A 261 -4.36 -20.90 -5.81
N LYS A 262 -4.86 -20.03 -6.70
CA LYS A 262 -6.23 -19.45 -6.65
C LYS A 262 -6.58 -18.79 -5.30
N GLN A 263 -5.57 -18.43 -4.50
CA GLN A 263 -5.78 -17.89 -3.15
C GLN A 263 -6.45 -16.52 -3.15
N ILE A 264 -6.39 -15.81 -4.28
CA ILE A 264 -6.96 -14.47 -4.47
C ILE A 264 -8.44 -14.49 -4.87
N ASN A 265 -9.00 -15.61 -5.35
CA ASN A 265 -10.39 -15.66 -5.79
C ASN A 265 -11.34 -15.37 -4.61
N GLY A 266 -12.33 -14.51 -4.84
CA GLY A 266 -13.28 -14.07 -3.82
C GLY A 266 -12.74 -12.97 -2.88
N GLN A 267 -11.48 -12.55 -3.02
CA GLN A 267 -10.95 -11.46 -2.22
C GLN A 267 -11.43 -10.09 -2.74
N TYR A 268 -11.77 -9.21 -1.81
CA TYR A 268 -12.01 -7.79 -2.09
C TYR A 268 -10.68 -7.12 -2.40
N VAL A 269 -10.62 -6.41 -3.51
CA VAL A 269 -9.38 -5.87 -4.04
C VAL A 269 -9.55 -4.46 -4.58
N PHE A 270 -8.44 -3.74 -4.63
CA PHE A 270 -8.35 -2.50 -5.39
C PHE A 270 -7.09 -2.47 -6.26
N PHE A 271 -7.16 -1.72 -7.34
CA PHE A 271 -6.00 -1.46 -8.20
C PHE A 271 -6.11 -0.08 -8.83
N THR A 272 -5.02 0.67 -8.80
CA THR A 272 -4.87 1.95 -9.49
C THR A 272 -3.81 1.80 -10.57
N GLY A 273 -4.17 2.06 -11.83
CA GLY A 273 -3.24 1.95 -12.94
C GLY A 273 -3.82 2.42 -14.27
N GLY A 274 -3.00 2.35 -15.32
CA GLY A 274 -3.38 2.75 -16.66
C GLY A 274 -4.17 1.68 -17.40
N PHE A 275 -5.48 1.88 -17.54
CA PHE A 275 -6.34 0.93 -18.24
C PHE A 275 -6.57 1.32 -19.69
N TYR A 276 -6.72 0.29 -20.53
CA TYR A 276 -7.24 0.37 -21.88
C TYR A 276 -8.68 -0.14 -21.90
N SER A 277 -9.54 0.52 -22.67
CA SER A 277 -10.91 0.08 -22.93
C SER A 277 -11.26 0.30 -24.41
N ARG A 278 -12.23 -0.45 -24.95
CA ARG A 278 -12.79 -0.15 -26.28
C ARG A 278 -13.67 1.10 -26.19
N SER A 279 -13.68 1.91 -27.25
CA SER A 279 -14.59 3.05 -27.34
C SER A 279 -16.02 2.56 -27.44
N VAL A 280 -16.92 3.25 -26.75
CA VAL A 280 -18.36 3.11 -26.92
C VAL A 280 -18.88 4.37 -27.59
N GLY A 281 -19.94 4.26 -28.40
CA GLY A 281 -20.62 5.45 -28.91
C GLY A 281 -21.22 6.27 -27.77
N LEU A 282 -21.17 7.61 -27.88
CA LEU A 282 -21.81 8.50 -26.90
C LEU A 282 -23.34 8.31 -26.85
N SER A 283 -23.93 7.85 -27.95
CA SER A 283 -25.32 7.46 -28.04
C SER A 283 -25.44 5.94 -27.99
N LEU A 284 -25.83 5.44 -26.81
CA LEU A 284 -26.12 4.02 -26.60
C LEU A 284 -27.43 3.63 -27.30
N LYS A 285 -27.47 2.40 -27.81
CA LYS A 285 -28.58 1.69 -28.45
C LYS A 285 -29.30 0.76 -27.47
N GLY A 286 -28.71 0.48 -26.30
CA GLY A 286 -29.29 -0.36 -25.24
C GLY A 286 -28.97 -1.84 -25.36
N ASN A 287 -28.17 -2.22 -26.36
CA ASN A 287 -27.70 -3.58 -26.59
C ASN A 287 -26.17 -3.63 -26.76
N GLU A 288 -25.47 -2.63 -26.23
CA GLU A 288 -24.01 -2.58 -26.26
C GLU A 288 -23.40 -3.82 -25.59
N PRO A 289 -22.34 -4.39 -26.18
CA PRO A 289 -21.56 -5.41 -25.48
C PRO A 289 -20.88 -4.79 -24.25
N LEU A 290 -20.59 -5.65 -23.27
CA LEU A 290 -19.82 -5.23 -22.09
C LEU A 290 -18.48 -4.63 -22.49
N VAL A 291 -18.16 -3.49 -21.89
CA VAL A 291 -16.89 -2.81 -22.07
C VAL A 291 -15.83 -3.51 -21.24
N ILE A 292 -14.80 -4.01 -21.91
CA ILE A 292 -13.66 -4.64 -21.25
C ILE A 292 -12.60 -3.57 -20.99
N PHE A 293 -12.30 -3.34 -19.71
CA PHE A 293 -11.07 -2.68 -19.30
C PHE A 293 -10.00 -3.72 -19.04
N HIS A 294 -8.78 -3.44 -19.49
CA HIS A 294 -7.64 -4.24 -19.10
C HIS A 294 -6.40 -3.40 -18.80
N TYR A 295 -5.60 -3.92 -17.89
CA TYR A 295 -4.24 -3.50 -17.61
C TYR A 295 -3.34 -4.71 -17.85
N LYS A 296 -2.23 -4.54 -18.57
CA LYS A 296 -1.27 -5.61 -18.85
C LYS A 296 0.12 -5.18 -18.36
N LYS A 297 0.80 -6.07 -17.64
CA LYS A 297 2.21 -5.94 -17.28
C LYS A 297 2.87 -7.31 -17.28
N GLN A 298 3.87 -7.50 -18.14
CA GLN A 298 4.59 -8.76 -18.27
C GLN A 298 3.61 -9.95 -18.48
N ASN A 299 3.71 -10.97 -17.62
CA ASN A 299 2.88 -12.18 -17.68
C ASN A 299 1.60 -12.07 -16.85
N ILE A 300 1.14 -10.85 -16.52
CA ILE A 300 -0.09 -10.61 -15.75
C ILE A 300 -0.97 -9.61 -16.50
N ARG A 301 -2.27 -9.92 -16.59
CA ARG A 301 -3.34 -9.05 -17.07
C ARG A 301 -4.40 -8.92 -15.99
N ILE A 302 -4.80 -7.70 -15.68
CA ILE A 302 -5.99 -7.41 -14.89
C ILE A 302 -7.09 -7.06 -15.87
N GLU A 303 -8.26 -7.68 -15.72
CA GLU A 303 -9.41 -7.46 -16.58
C GLU A 303 -10.65 -7.17 -15.75
N CYS A 304 -11.44 -6.17 -16.14
CA CYS A 304 -12.78 -5.98 -15.61
C CYS A 304 -13.76 -5.62 -16.72
N LYS A 305 -14.99 -6.09 -16.57
CA LYS A 305 -16.07 -5.85 -17.53
C LYS A 305 -17.11 -4.93 -16.89
N ILE A 306 -17.51 -3.89 -17.58
CA ILE A 306 -18.60 -3.00 -17.16
C ILE A 306 -19.69 -2.96 -18.22
N ASP A 307 -20.91 -2.65 -17.79
CA ASP A 307 -21.99 -2.28 -18.69
C ASP A 307 -22.00 -0.74 -18.84
N SER A 308 -21.85 -0.25 -20.07
CA SER A 308 -21.84 1.18 -20.38
C SER A 308 -23.15 1.88 -20.04
N GLN A 309 -24.27 1.16 -19.94
CA GLN A 309 -25.56 1.75 -19.54
C GLN A 309 -25.51 2.33 -18.12
N TYR A 310 -24.62 1.82 -17.26
CA TYR A 310 -24.42 2.27 -15.88
C TYR A 310 -23.29 3.30 -15.73
N ALA A 311 -22.80 3.86 -16.83
CA ALA A 311 -21.89 5.00 -16.76
C ALA A 311 -22.61 6.21 -16.14
N LEU A 312 -21.97 6.89 -15.18
CA LEU A 312 -22.59 7.95 -14.38
C LEU A 312 -22.77 9.28 -15.14
N SER A 313 -22.14 9.44 -16.31
CA SER A 313 -22.29 10.63 -17.15
C SER A 313 -21.87 10.38 -18.60
N GLN A 314 -22.29 11.27 -19.50
CA GLN A 314 -21.80 11.33 -20.88
C GLN A 314 -20.28 11.51 -20.95
N SER A 315 -19.71 12.28 -20.02
CA SER A 315 -18.26 12.44 -19.90
C SER A 315 -17.57 11.14 -19.50
N ALA A 316 -18.19 10.30 -18.66
CA ALA A 316 -17.68 8.98 -18.32
C ALA A 316 -17.70 8.05 -19.54
N LEU A 317 -18.79 8.05 -20.33
CA LEU A 317 -18.84 7.33 -21.61
C LEU A 317 -17.74 7.78 -22.58
N GLY A 318 -17.54 9.09 -22.74
CA GLY A 318 -16.52 9.64 -23.63
C GLY A 318 -15.07 9.31 -23.23
N ARG A 319 -14.85 8.86 -21.99
CA ARG A 319 -13.54 8.36 -21.53
C ARG A 319 -13.34 6.87 -21.82
N LEU A 320 -14.41 6.12 -22.06
CA LEU A 320 -14.31 4.74 -22.54
C LEU A 320 -13.75 4.77 -23.96
N GLY A 321 -12.71 3.99 -24.23
CA GLY A 321 -11.96 4.05 -25.50
C GLY A 321 -10.63 4.81 -25.43
N VAL A 322 -10.36 5.51 -24.32
CA VAL A 322 -9.13 6.28 -24.14
C VAL A 322 -8.27 5.64 -23.05
N LYS A 323 -6.96 5.62 -23.28
CA LYS A 323 -5.96 5.21 -22.29
C LYS A 323 -6.00 6.15 -21.08
N THR A 324 -6.49 5.64 -19.95
CA THR A 324 -6.83 6.47 -18.78
C THR A 324 -6.38 5.79 -17.49
N VAL A 325 -5.93 6.58 -16.51
CA VAL A 325 -5.64 6.08 -15.16
C VAL A 325 -6.94 5.95 -14.38
N TYR A 326 -7.25 4.73 -13.95
CA TYR A 326 -8.41 4.42 -13.12
C TYR A 326 -7.99 3.76 -11.81
N SER A 327 -8.74 4.07 -10.76
CA SER A 327 -8.84 3.28 -9.54
C SER A 327 -10.07 2.40 -9.64
N ILE A 328 -9.88 1.09 -9.49
CA ILE A 328 -10.95 0.09 -9.54
C ILE A 328 -11.02 -0.62 -8.19
N TYR A 329 -12.20 -0.63 -7.59
CA TYR A 329 -12.50 -1.40 -6.38
C TYR A 329 -13.50 -2.49 -6.73
N GLY A 330 -13.24 -3.72 -6.30
CA GLY A 330 -14.01 -4.88 -6.74
C GLY A 330 -13.74 -6.15 -5.97
N VAL A 331 -14.22 -7.27 -6.50
CA VAL A 331 -13.93 -8.62 -6.02
C VAL A 331 -13.33 -9.44 -7.14
N VAL A 332 -12.31 -10.25 -6.85
CA VAL A 332 -11.73 -11.15 -7.84
C VAL A 332 -12.68 -12.30 -8.10
N LYS A 333 -13.22 -12.41 -9.32
CA LYS A 333 -14.10 -13.51 -9.73
C LYS A 333 -13.30 -14.79 -9.93
N ASN A 334 -12.27 -14.72 -10.77
CA ASN A 334 -11.44 -15.85 -11.09
C ASN A 334 -10.04 -15.42 -11.54
N THR A 335 -9.15 -16.41 -11.55
CA THR A 335 -7.79 -16.31 -12.08
C THR A 335 -7.56 -17.48 -13.03
N PHE A 336 -7.03 -17.21 -14.21
CA PHE A 336 -6.80 -18.21 -15.25
C PHE A 336 -5.63 -17.80 -16.14
N LYS A 337 -5.13 -18.74 -16.95
CA LYS A 337 -4.16 -18.44 -18.00
C LYS A 337 -4.90 -18.31 -19.32
N ASP A 338 -4.59 -17.26 -20.08
CA ASP A 338 -5.07 -17.16 -21.46
C ASP A 338 -4.23 -18.03 -22.41
N LYS A 339 -4.58 -17.96 -23.69
CA LYS A 339 -3.94 -18.72 -24.78
C LYS A 339 -2.45 -18.38 -24.95
N ASP A 340 -2.03 -17.19 -24.54
CA ASP A 340 -0.64 -16.73 -24.60
C ASP A 340 0.10 -17.02 -23.28
N ASN A 341 -0.50 -17.85 -22.42
CA ASN A 341 0.05 -18.28 -21.13
C ASN A 341 0.20 -17.11 -20.12
N ILE A 342 -0.54 -16.02 -20.32
CA ILE A 342 -0.58 -14.84 -19.45
C ILE A 342 -1.60 -15.08 -18.34
N TRP A 343 -1.24 -14.76 -17.10
CA TRP A 343 -2.16 -14.83 -15.97
C TRP A 343 -3.17 -13.68 -16.01
N VAL A 344 -4.44 -14.01 -16.17
CA VAL A 344 -5.56 -13.07 -16.13
C VAL A 344 -6.19 -13.09 -14.74
N ILE A 345 -6.32 -11.91 -14.13
CA ILE A 345 -7.08 -11.66 -12.90
C ILE A 345 -8.36 -10.93 -13.29
N SER A 346 -9.49 -11.64 -13.26
CA SER A 346 -10.80 -11.07 -13.58
C SER A 346 -11.44 -10.46 -12.34
N ILE A 347 -11.79 -9.19 -12.41
CA ILE A 347 -12.42 -8.43 -11.33
C ILE A 347 -13.86 -8.11 -11.70
N SER A 348 -14.77 -8.33 -10.75
CA SER A 348 -16.09 -7.70 -10.75
C SER A 348 -15.96 -6.32 -10.11
N PRO A 349 -16.02 -5.22 -10.87
CA PRO A 349 -15.89 -3.89 -10.28
C PRO A 349 -17.17 -3.53 -9.52
N TYR A 350 -17.00 -2.97 -8.33
CA TYR A 350 -18.04 -2.25 -7.60
C TYR A 350 -18.08 -0.78 -8.05
N ILE A 351 -16.92 -0.15 -8.12
CA ILE A 351 -16.76 1.25 -8.54
C ILE A 351 -15.50 1.38 -9.40
N VAL A 352 -15.60 2.24 -10.43
CA VAL A 352 -14.48 2.71 -11.24
C VAL A 352 -14.50 4.25 -11.23
N GLY A 353 -13.36 4.87 -10.92
CA GLY A 353 -13.22 6.32 -10.89
C GLY A 353 -11.77 6.76 -10.93
N PHE A 354 -11.53 8.06 -10.89
CA PHE A 354 -10.18 8.60 -10.94
C PHE A 354 -9.54 8.63 -9.54
N PRO A 355 -8.23 8.34 -9.41
CA PRO A 355 -7.52 8.46 -8.15
C PRO A 355 -7.49 9.92 -7.64
N ASP A 356 -7.37 10.11 -6.32
CA ASP A 356 -7.33 11.42 -5.68
C ASP A 356 -6.16 12.29 -6.17
N GLU A 357 -5.02 11.67 -6.47
CA GLU A 357 -3.82 12.33 -7.01
C GLU A 357 -3.89 12.60 -8.52
N TYR A 358 -5.08 12.63 -9.13
CA TYR A 358 -5.22 12.92 -10.56
C TYR A 358 -4.86 14.39 -10.88
N SER A 359 -3.60 14.65 -11.23
CA SER A 359 -3.20 15.93 -11.83
C SER A 359 -3.74 16.02 -13.25
N ARG A 360 -4.54 17.05 -13.54
CA ARG A 360 -4.92 17.39 -14.92
C ARG A 360 -3.63 17.65 -15.72
N ILE A 361 -3.41 16.80 -16.72
CA ILE A 361 -2.55 17.01 -17.89
C ILE A 361 -1.03 17.01 -17.60
N GLY A 362 -0.33 16.01 -18.13
CA GLY A 362 1.10 16.10 -18.47
C GLY A 362 2.05 15.23 -17.65
N SER A 363 2.13 15.41 -16.31
CA SER A 363 3.26 14.87 -15.54
C SER A 363 3.03 13.52 -14.86
N PHE A 364 1.79 13.17 -14.50
CA PHE A 364 1.48 11.88 -13.86
C PHE A 364 1.55 10.65 -14.79
N TYR A 365 1.51 10.86 -16.10
CA TYR A 365 1.71 9.78 -17.09
C TYR A 365 3.11 9.16 -17.02
N SER A 366 4.08 9.83 -16.39
CA SER A 366 5.46 9.36 -16.25
C SER A 366 5.70 8.41 -15.07
N ASN A 367 4.81 8.41 -14.06
CA ASN A 367 5.00 7.63 -12.82
C ASN A 367 4.16 6.33 -12.78
N TYR A 368 3.15 6.21 -13.64
CA TYR A 368 2.38 4.98 -13.79
C TYR A 368 2.83 4.28 -15.07
N GLU A 369 3.31 3.05 -14.95
CA GLU A 369 3.72 2.25 -16.10
C GLU A 369 2.52 1.99 -16.99
N PHE A 370 2.65 2.36 -18.27
CA PHE A 370 1.70 2.00 -19.30
C PHE A 370 2.44 1.28 -20.42
N ASP A 371 2.33 -0.06 -20.51
CA ASP A 371 3.01 -0.82 -21.56
C ASP A 371 2.09 -1.79 -22.31
N GLU A 372 2.51 -2.02 -23.57
CA GLU A 372 1.95 -2.81 -24.69
C GLU A 372 0.60 -2.38 -25.29
N GLU A 373 0.50 -2.52 -26.63
CA GLU A 373 -0.62 -2.10 -27.48
C GLU A 373 -1.96 -2.75 -27.11
N PRO A 374 -3.09 -2.08 -27.36
CA PRO A 374 -4.41 -2.62 -27.08
C PRO A 374 -4.68 -3.89 -27.90
N PHE A 375 -4.85 -5.03 -27.22
CA PHE A 375 -5.26 -6.29 -27.82
C PHE A 375 -6.76 -6.49 -27.60
N PHE A 376 -7.53 -6.44 -28.67
CA PHE A 376 -8.98 -6.55 -28.66
C PHE A 376 -9.37 -7.79 -29.47
N GLU A 377 -9.54 -8.93 -28.80
CA GLU A 377 -10.17 -10.08 -29.44
C GLU A 377 -11.68 -9.99 -29.38
N ASP A 378 -12.31 -10.35 -30.48
CA ASP A 378 -13.76 -10.44 -30.60
C ASP A 378 -14.23 -11.69 -29.87
N ILE A 379 -14.81 -11.50 -28.69
CA ILE A 379 -15.40 -12.58 -27.88
C ILE A 379 -16.90 -12.63 -28.19
N GLU A 380 -17.36 -13.71 -28.82
CA GLU A 380 -18.78 -14.05 -28.90
C GLU A 380 -19.28 -14.41 -27.48
N LEU A 381 -20.32 -13.73 -27.01
CA LEU A 381 -20.94 -13.97 -25.70
C LEU A 381 -22.13 -14.92 -25.85
N GLU A 382 -22.11 -16.04 -25.13
CA GLU A 382 -23.31 -16.85 -24.87
C GLU A 382 -24.22 -16.08 -23.91
N ASN A 383 -25.46 -15.82 -24.35
CA ASN A 383 -26.50 -15.20 -23.52
C ASN A 383 -27.00 -16.21 -22.48
N SER A 384 -26.53 -16.11 -21.22
CA SER A 384 -27.23 -16.72 -20.09
C SER A 384 -28.08 -15.67 -19.38
N SER A 385 -29.39 -15.65 -19.65
CA SER A 385 -30.34 -14.93 -18.80
C SER A 385 -30.49 -15.69 -17.49
N PHE A 386 -30.08 -15.07 -16.38
CA PHE A 386 -30.20 -15.63 -15.04
C PHE A 386 -31.57 -15.24 -14.46
N ASP A 387 -32.37 -16.25 -14.08
CA ASP A 387 -33.68 -16.08 -13.50
C ASP A 387 -33.56 -15.90 -11.98
N ILE A 388 -33.99 -14.73 -11.49
CA ILE A 388 -33.84 -14.33 -10.09
C ILE A 388 -34.80 -15.10 -9.18
N ASP A 389 -35.92 -15.58 -9.72
CA ASP A 389 -36.93 -16.32 -8.96
C ASP A 389 -36.46 -17.76 -8.71
N GLU A 390 -35.81 -18.37 -9.70
CA GLU A 390 -35.20 -19.70 -9.60
C GLU A 390 -34.12 -19.76 -8.51
N TRP A 391 -33.31 -18.70 -8.37
CA TRP A 391 -32.25 -18.64 -7.37
C TRP A 391 -32.74 -18.31 -5.95
N LEU A 392 -33.77 -17.46 -5.83
CA LEU A 392 -34.42 -17.21 -4.53
C LEU A 392 -35.09 -18.49 -3.99
N GLN A 393 -35.54 -19.37 -4.88
CA GLN A 393 -36.07 -20.67 -4.55
C GLN A 393 -34.97 -21.62 -4.06
N GLU A 394 -33.81 -21.67 -4.74
CA GLU A 394 -32.64 -22.45 -4.29
C GLU A 394 -32.10 -22.03 -2.91
N ILE A 395 -32.15 -20.75 -2.57
CA ILE A 395 -31.69 -20.26 -1.25
C ILE A 395 -32.64 -20.73 -0.15
N LYS A 396 -33.95 -20.71 -0.39
CA LYS A 396 -34.97 -21.15 0.57
C LYS A 396 -34.92 -22.65 0.83
N GLU A 397 -34.48 -23.44 -0.16
CA GLU A 397 -34.33 -24.89 -0.01
C GLU A 397 -33.03 -25.30 0.71
N LYS A 398 -32.06 -24.39 0.82
CA LYS A 398 -30.74 -24.62 1.46
C LYS A 398 -30.60 -23.97 2.84
N SER A 399 -31.66 -23.32 3.34
CA SER A 399 -31.83 -22.82 4.72
C SER A 399 -32.78 -23.70 5.50
#